data_AF-A0A8T3AHX4-F1
#
_entry.id   AF-A0A8T3AHX4-F1
#
_cell.length_a   1.000
_cell.length_b   1.000
_cell.length_c   1.000
_cell.angle_alpha   90.00
_cell.angle_beta   90.00
_cell.angle_gamma   90.00
#
_symmetry.space_group_name_H-M   'P 1'
#
loop_
_entity.id
_entity.type
_entity.pdbx_description
1 polymer ?
#
loop_
_entity_poly.entity_id
_entity_poly.type
_entity_poly.pdbx_seq_one_letter_code
_entity_poly.pdbx_strand_id
1 'polypeptide(L)'
;MEVETSSSSTASLVDKAVVPGDIVLDLKSMSDQTIRLGAGLRQNSDVLSVVKAGKLKFKKPNKYWVESSQKRYAPSVEDTVLGIVVDARADNFLVDIKRPYISFFACTCI
;
A
#
# COMPACT_ATOMS: atom_id res chain seq x y z
N MET A 1 21.95 -10.90 30.13
CA MET A 1 21.07 -11.17 28.97
C MET A 1 21.21 -9.97 28.07
N GLU A 2 22.04 -10.10 27.03
CA GLU A 2 22.37 -9.00 26.15
C GLU A 2 21.20 -8.77 25.20
N VAL A 3 20.59 -7.58 25.30
CA VAL A 3 19.58 -7.13 24.35
C VAL A 3 20.37 -6.57 23.17
N GLU A 4 20.62 -7.42 22.19
CA GLU A 4 21.28 -7.04 20.94
C GLU A 4 20.51 -5.89 20.29
N THR A 5 21.12 -4.71 20.35
CA THR A 5 20.68 -3.52 19.64
C THR A 5 21.07 -3.71 18.18
N SER A 6 20.16 -4.28 17.37
CA SER A 6 20.34 -4.36 15.93
C SER A 6 20.06 -3.01 15.29
N SER A 7 21.07 -2.13 15.28
CA SER A 7 21.13 -0.95 14.42
C SER A 7 21.26 -1.40 12.95
N SER A 8 20.14 -1.76 12.32
CA SER A 8 20.14 -2.16 10.91
C SER A 8 20.15 -0.92 10.01
N SER A 9 21.24 -0.75 9.27
CA SER A 9 21.47 0.28 8.28
C SER A 9 20.30 0.43 7.29
N THR A 10 19.65 1.59 7.32
CA THR A 10 18.43 1.97 6.59
C THR A 10 18.60 2.06 5.06
N ALA A 11 19.81 1.91 4.53
CA ALA A 11 20.10 2.25 3.13
C ALA A 11 19.92 1.10 2.11
N SER A 12 19.68 -0.16 2.50
CA SER A 12 19.50 -1.25 1.51
C SER A 12 18.52 -2.35 1.96
N LEU A 13 17.33 -1.94 2.41
CA LEU A 13 16.19 -2.84 2.59
C LEU A 13 15.45 -3.14 1.28
N VAL A 14 15.89 -2.55 0.16
CA VAL A 14 15.32 -2.83 -1.17
C VAL A 14 15.46 -4.32 -1.47
N ASP A 15 14.35 -4.93 -1.91
CA ASP A 15 14.17 -6.36 -2.17
C ASP A 15 14.23 -7.29 -0.95
N LYS A 16 14.34 -6.75 0.28
CA LYS A 16 14.26 -7.53 1.52
C LYS A 16 12.83 -7.58 2.06
N ALA A 17 12.56 -8.63 2.84
CA ALA A 17 11.33 -8.72 3.61
C ALA A 17 11.39 -7.74 4.79
N VAL A 18 10.30 -6.98 4.98
CA VAL A 18 10.15 -5.97 6.02
C VAL A 18 8.88 -6.25 6.81
N VAL A 19 8.88 -5.88 8.09
CA VAL A 19 7.74 -6.04 9.00
C VAL A 19 7.15 -4.68 9.38
N PRO A 20 5.88 -4.63 9.83
CA PRO A 20 5.28 -3.40 10.30
C PRO A 20 6.07 -2.84 11.49
N GLY A 21 6.37 -1.54 11.44
CA GLY A 21 7.18 -0.85 12.45
C GLY A 21 8.63 -0.61 12.04
N ASP A 22 9.13 -1.32 11.02
CA ASP A 22 10.48 -1.08 10.49
C ASP A 22 10.58 0.32 9.87
N ILE A 23 11.73 0.96 10.08
CA ILE A 23 12.07 2.25 9.50
C ILE A 23 12.84 2.02 8.21
N VAL A 24 12.26 2.46 7.08
CA VAL A 24 12.84 2.26 5.75
C VAL A 24 13.79 3.39 5.38
N LEU A 25 13.41 4.62 5.68
CA LEU A 25 14.15 5.80 5.24
C LEU A 25 13.95 6.97 6.20
N ASP A 26 15.04 7.65 6.55
CA ASP A 26 14.99 8.93 7.26
C ASP A 26 15.02 10.09 6.25
N LEU A 27 13.93 10.84 6.20
CA LEU A 27 13.72 11.94 5.26
C LEU A 27 14.67 13.11 5.51
N LYS A 28 15.24 13.22 6.72
CA LYS A 28 16.28 14.20 7.06
C LYS A 28 17.55 14.07 6.22
N SER A 29 17.87 12.85 5.76
CA SER A 29 19.05 12.61 4.92
C SER A 29 18.82 12.93 3.44
N MET A 30 17.56 13.13 3.03
CA MET A 30 17.12 13.31 1.64
C MET A 30 16.26 14.57 1.51
N SER A 31 16.74 15.71 2.03
CA SER A 31 15.98 16.97 2.13
C SER A 31 15.48 17.54 0.79
N ASP A 32 16.09 17.15 -0.34
CA ASP A 32 15.90 17.83 -1.62
C ASP A 32 15.14 17.01 -2.67
N GLN A 33 14.60 15.83 -2.30
CA GLN A 33 13.96 14.92 -3.24
C GLN A 33 12.49 14.63 -2.87
N THR A 34 11.57 14.91 -3.81
CA THR A 34 10.15 14.55 -3.64
C THR A 34 9.97 13.04 -3.78
N ILE A 35 9.78 12.36 -2.65
CA ILE A 35 9.57 10.91 -2.61
C ILE A 35 8.09 10.58 -2.86
N ARG A 36 7.84 9.60 -3.73
CA ARG A 36 6.49 9.09 -4.00
C ARG A 36 6.26 7.82 -3.18
N LEU A 37 5.41 7.94 -2.17
CA LEU A 37 5.04 6.82 -1.29
C LEU A 37 3.91 6.01 -1.92
N GLY A 38 4.17 4.73 -2.14
CA GLY A 38 3.19 3.75 -2.58
C GLY A 38 2.56 3.00 -1.42
N ALA A 39 1.84 1.93 -1.74
CA ALA A 39 1.12 1.13 -0.77
C ALA A 39 2.04 0.51 0.29
N GLY A 40 1.53 0.41 1.53
CA GLY A 40 2.21 -0.29 2.63
C GLY A 40 3.25 0.54 3.39
N LEU A 41 3.44 1.80 3.01
CA LEU A 41 4.34 2.75 3.67
C LEU A 41 3.55 3.92 4.27
N ARG A 42 4.05 4.47 5.37
CA ARG A 42 3.48 5.65 6.03
C ARG A 42 4.59 6.60 6.45
N GLN A 43 4.45 7.85 6.03
CA GLN A 43 5.31 8.94 6.48
C GLN A 43 4.83 9.43 7.84
N ASN A 44 5.72 9.37 8.82
CA ASN A 44 5.55 9.99 10.13
C ASN A 44 6.56 11.13 10.22
N SER A 45 6.15 12.36 9.87
CA SER A 45 7.01 13.56 9.86
C SER A 45 8.32 13.34 9.09
N ASP A 46 9.38 12.99 9.81
CA ASP A 46 10.75 12.82 9.31
C ASP A 46 11.13 11.37 9.01
N VAL A 47 10.28 10.39 9.35
CA VAL A 47 10.60 8.96 9.28
C VAL A 47 9.59 8.23 8.41
N LEU A 48 10.09 7.43 7.47
CA LEU A 48 9.28 6.54 6.65
C LEU A 48 9.18 5.16 7.29
N SER A 49 7.99 4.81 7.76
CA SER A 49 7.70 3.55 8.44
C SER A 49 6.91 2.57 7.57
N VAL A 50 7.16 1.28 7.78
CA VAL A 50 6.37 0.20 7.16
C VAL A 50 5.09 -0.04 7.95
N VAL A 51 3.95 -0.11 7.24
CA VAL A 51 2.63 -0.45 7.83
C VAL A 51 2.21 -1.87 7.49
N LYS A 52 2.65 -2.40 6.34
CA LYS A 52 2.30 -3.75 5.89
C LYS A 52 3.55 -4.62 5.80
N ALA A 53 3.45 -5.87 6.27
CA ALA A 53 4.49 -6.86 6.05
C ALA A 53 4.60 -7.21 4.56
N GLY A 54 5.82 -7.33 4.04
CA GLY A 54 6.03 -7.67 2.64
C GLY A 54 7.45 -7.44 2.19
N LYS A 55 7.67 -7.36 0.87
CA LYS A 55 8.97 -7.02 0.29
C LYS A 55 9.00 -5.56 -0.11
N LEU A 56 10.03 -4.83 0.32
CA LEU A 56 10.19 -3.44 -0.08
C LEU A 56 10.69 -3.38 -1.53
N LYS A 57 9.97 -2.65 -2.38
CA LYS A 57 10.30 -2.42 -3.79
C LYS A 57 10.57 -0.95 -4.05
N PHE A 58 11.48 -0.71 -4.98
CA PHE A 58 11.90 0.61 -5.40
C PHE A 58 11.84 0.74 -6.92
N LYS A 59 11.33 1.88 -7.40
CA LYS A 59 11.38 2.29 -8.81
C LYS A 59 11.96 3.69 -8.90
N LYS A 60 13.00 3.82 -9.73
CA LYS A 60 13.58 5.12 -10.11
C LYS A 60 12.48 5.99 -10.75
N PRO A 61 12.39 7.31 -10.47
CA PRO A 61 13.35 8.12 -9.72
C PRO A 61 13.28 7.94 -8.18
N ASN A 62 12.10 7.97 -7.54
CA ASN A 62 11.96 7.88 -6.08
C ASN A 62 10.61 7.30 -5.61
N LYS A 63 10.15 6.20 -6.22
CA LYS A 63 8.91 5.53 -5.82
C LYS A 63 9.22 4.29 -4.97
N TYR A 64 8.73 4.27 -3.74
CA TYR A 64 8.85 3.13 -2.82
C TYR A 64 7.48 2.53 -2.54
N TRP A 65 7.37 1.21 -2.50
CA TRP A 65 6.15 0.52 -2.06
C TRP A 65 6.50 -0.81 -1.44
N VAL A 66 5.61 -1.32 -0.58
CA VAL A 66 5.74 -2.67 -0.04
C VAL A 66 4.80 -3.60 -0.82
N GLU A 67 5.39 -4.60 -1.45
CA GLU A 67 4.67 -5.68 -2.10
C GLU A 67 4.24 -6.68 -1.02
N SER A 68 2.94 -6.70 -0.73
CA SER A 68 2.33 -7.58 0.27
C SER A 68 1.39 -8.57 -0.42
N SER A 69 1.44 -9.83 -0.01
CA SER A 69 0.53 -10.86 -0.52
C SER A 69 -0.81 -10.80 0.22
N GLN A 70 -1.70 -9.92 -0.22
CA GLN A 70 -3.05 -9.76 0.34
C GLN A 70 -4.09 -10.49 -0.53
N LYS A 71 -4.96 -11.30 0.10
CA LYS A 71 -6.02 -12.05 -0.61
C LYS A 71 -7.22 -11.19 -1.01
N ARG A 72 -7.43 -10.06 -0.33
CA ARG A 72 -8.52 -9.12 -0.62
C ARG A 72 -8.06 -8.11 -1.65
N TYR A 73 -8.92 -7.83 -2.61
CA TYR A 73 -8.64 -6.85 -3.63
C TYR A 73 -8.70 -5.42 -3.04
N ALA A 74 -7.74 -4.57 -3.43
CA ALA A 74 -7.69 -3.17 -3.02
C ALA A 74 -8.05 -2.29 -4.22
N PRO A 75 -9.03 -1.37 -4.08
CA PRO A 75 -9.42 -0.50 -5.18
C PRO A 75 -8.31 0.39 -5.68
N SER A 76 -8.15 0.46 -6.99
CA SER A 76 -7.51 1.60 -7.65
C SER A 76 -8.44 2.16 -8.72
N VAL A 77 -8.30 3.47 -8.98
CA VAL A 77 -8.97 4.14 -10.09
C VAL A 77 -8.46 3.49 -11.38
N GLU A 78 -9.34 3.36 -12.39
CA GLU A 78 -9.05 2.72 -13.69
C GLU A 78 -8.83 1.20 -13.67
N ASP A 79 -9.04 0.51 -12.54
CA ASP A 79 -9.01 -0.95 -12.52
C ASP A 79 -10.28 -1.56 -13.14
N THR A 80 -10.13 -2.37 -14.19
CA THR A 80 -11.23 -3.19 -14.73
C THR A 80 -11.40 -4.47 -13.91
N VAL A 81 -12.57 -4.67 -13.31
CA VAL A 81 -12.84 -5.75 -12.36
C VAL A 81 -14.10 -6.52 -12.72
N LEU A 82 -14.11 -7.82 -12.40
CA LEU A 82 -15.32 -8.64 -12.46
C LEU A 82 -16.03 -8.59 -11.12
N GLY A 83 -17.33 -8.30 -11.15
CA GLY A 83 -18.18 -8.24 -9.98
C GLY A 83 -19.45 -9.05 -10.14
N ILE A 84 -19.99 -9.52 -9.02
CA ILE A 84 -21.26 -10.25 -8.96
C ILE A 84 -22.33 -9.33 -8.37
N VAL A 85 -23.46 -9.17 -9.05
CA VAL A 85 -24.58 -8.37 -8.54
C VAL A 85 -25.21 -9.09 -7.35
N VAL A 86 -25.22 -8.43 -6.19
CA VAL A 86 -25.78 -8.92 -4.93
C VAL A 86 -27.21 -8.42 -4.72
N ASP A 87 -27.47 -7.16 -5.08
CA ASP A 87 -28.78 -6.51 -4.91
C ASP A 87 -29.02 -5.49 -6.02
N ALA A 88 -30.28 -5.32 -6.41
CA ALA A 88 -30.71 -4.36 -7.43
C ALA A 88 -31.68 -3.36 -6.80
N ARG A 89 -31.30 -2.08 -6.83
CA ARG A 89 -32.10 -0.95 -6.33
C ARG A 89 -32.49 -0.06 -7.50
N ALA A 90 -33.46 0.83 -7.28
CA ALA A 90 -34.04 1.69 -8.32
C ALA A 90 -32.98 2.38 -9.19
N ASP A 91 -31.95 2.96 -8.56
CA ASP A 91 -30.94 3.77 -9.27
C ASP A 91 -29.55 3.13 -9.26
N ASN A 92 -29.35 2.01 -8.55
CA ASN A 92 -28.02 1.43 -8.33
C ASN A 92 -28.06 -0.09 -8.15
N PHE A 93 -27.00 -0.77 -8.57
CA PHE A 93 -26.72 -2.16 -8.25
C PHE A 93 -25.65 -2.24 -7.16
N LEU A 94 -25.85 -3.14 -6.18
CA LEU A 94 -24.81 -3.53 -5.25
C LEU A 94 -24.04 -4.69 -5.86
N VAL A 95 -22.72 -4.55 -5.95
CA VAL A 95 -21.85 -5.50 -6.61
C VAL A 95 -20.74 -5.93 -5.65
N ASP A 96 -20.55 -7.24 -5.51
CA ASP A 96 -19.40 -7.81 -4.83
C ASP A 96 -18.24 -7.99 -5.80
N ILE A 97 -17.13 -7.30 -5.50
CA ILE A 97 -15.87 -7.33 -6.25
C ILE A 97 -14.73 -7.90 -5.39
N LYS A 98 -15.07 -8.77 -4.42
CA LYS A 98 -14.10 -9.43 -3.52
C LYS A 98 -13.24 -8.45 -2.72
N ARG A 99 -13.85 -7.32 -2.38
CA ARG A 99 -13.28 -6.29 -1.51
C ARG A 99 -13.91 -6.39 -0.12
N PRO A 100 -13.35 -5.74 0.92
CA PRO A 100 -13.96 -5.74 2.26
C PRO A 100 -15.36 -5.12 2.32
N TYR A 101 -15.70 -4.28 1.34
CA TYR A 101 -16.93 -3.51 1.29
C TYR A 101 -17.65 -3.77 -0.03
N ILE A 102 -18.98 -3.77 0.02
CA ILE A 102 -19.83 -3.85 -1.17
C ILE A 102 -19.62 -2.60 -2.03
N SER A 103 -19.57 -2.77 -3.35
CA SER A 103 -19.40 -1.66 -4.29
C SER A 103 -20.73 -1.26 -4.90
N PHE A 104 -20.87 0.03 -5.22
CA PHE A 104 -22.05 0.57 -5.88
C PHE A 104 -21.76 0.76 -7.36
N PHE A 105 -22.69 0.33 -8.20
CA PHE A 105 -22.69 0.58 -9.62
C PHE A 105 -23.95 1.36 -9.99
N ALA A 106 -23.79 2.59 -10.46
CA ALA A 106 -24.92 3.43 -10.83
C ALA A 106 -25.59 2.92 -12.12
N CYS A 107 -26.92 2.92 -12.13
CA CYS A 107 -27.71 2.73 -13.35
C CYS A 107 -27.61 3.99 -14.22
N THR A 108 -26.47 4.22 -14.86
CA THR A 108 -26.41 5.24 -15.91
C THR A 108 -27.02 4.63 -17.16
N CYS A 109 -28.18 5.14 -17.59
CA CYS A 109 -28.72 4.83 -18.91
C CYS A 109 -27.71 5.33 -19.96
N ILE A 110 -27.10 4.39 -20.68
CA ILE A 110 -26.39 4.65 -21.93
C ILE A 110 -27.42 4.76 -23.05
#